data_AF-A0A7C8J4Y1-F1
#
_entry.id   AF-A0A7C8J4Y1-F1
#
_cell.length_a   1.000
_cell.length_b   1.000
_cell.length_c   1.000
_cell.angle_alpha   90.00
_cell.angle_beta   90.00
_cell.angle_gamma   90.00
#
_symmetry.space_group_name_H-M   'P 1'
#
loop_
_entity.id
_entity.type
_entity.pdbx_description
1 polymer ?
#
loop_
_entity_poly.entity_id
_entity_poly.type
_entity_poly.pdbx_seq_one_letter_code
_entity_poly.pdbx_strand_id
1 'polypeptide(L)'
;MVFQLNDVMIVKVNKTRMSAITEYNSLAYIQDHLPSFPAPKPYGLVRLGNFHLLFMSLIPGQDLEHVWPELNDAQKQNISPQIDELLSELRSLSLPSAPLGDVEGGGCKDIRRTMRVNSKPILDLEQFQDFVFAGSKINSAIYTELLR
;
A
#
# COMPACT_ATOMS: atom_id res chain seq x y z
N MET A 1 10.46 -9.41 -2.21
CA MET A 1 11.87 -9.20 -2.57
C MET A 1 11.91 -8.30 -3.80
N VAL A 2 12.85 -7.39 -3.90
CA VAL A 2 12.99 -6.47 -5.04
C VAL A 2 14.38 -6.66 -5.64
N PHE A 3 14.48 -6.73 -6.96
CA PHE A 3 15.73 -6.81 -7.68
C PHE A 3 15.80 -5.69 -8.70
N GLN A 4 16.93 -5.00 -8.75
CA GLN A 4 17.22 -4.06 -9.82
C GLN A 4 17.69 -4.84 -11.06
N LEU A 5 17.11 -4.53 -12.22
CA LEU A 5 17.46 -5.16 -13.49
C LEU A 5 18.46 -4.31 -14.28
N ASN A 6 18.32 -2.98 -14.20
CA ASN A 6 19.21 -1.98 -14.80
C ASN A 6 18.97 -0.61 -14.12
N ASP A 7 19.49 0.47 -14.70
CA ASP A 7 19.42 1.82 -14.12
C ASP A 7 18.01 2.44 -14.09
N VAL A 8 17.03 1.82 -14.75
CA VAL A 8 15.67 2.37 -14.90
C VAL A 8 14.56 1.41 -14.48
N MET A 9 14.87 0.13 -14.22
CA MET A 9 13.86 -0.90 -14.02
C MET A 9 14.20 -1.82 -12.84
N ILE A 10 13.16 -2.18 -12.09
CA ILE A 10 13.20 -3.19 -11.05
C ILE A 10 12.12 -4.26 -11.26
N VAL A 11 12.31 -5.40 -10.60
CA VAL A 11 11.28 -6.43 -10.47
C VAL A 11 11.05 -6.74 -8.99
N LYS A 12 9.78 -6.65 -8.57
CA LYS A 12 9.33 -7.06 -7.24
C LYS A 12 8.69 -8.43 -7.29
N VAL A 13 9.23 -9.36 -6.49
CA VAL A 13 8.71 -10.71 -6.33
C VAL A 13 7.73 -10.75 -5.17
N ASN A 14 6.48 -11.07 -5.50
CA ASN A 14 5.36 -11.29 -4.60
C ASN A 14 5.06 -12.79 -4.45
N LYS A 15 4.79 -13.26 -3.22
CA LYS A 15 4.44 -14.66 -2.92
C LYS A 15 2.97 -14.97 -3.19
N THR A 16 2.10 -13.97 -3.15
CA THR A 16 0.66 -14.16 -3.36
C THR A 16 0.19 -13.43 -4.59
N ARG A 17 -0.75 -14.04 -5.32
CA ARG A 17 -1.40 -13.40 -6.47
C ARG A 17 -2.11 -12.12 -6.06
N MET A 18 -2.83 -12.17 -4.94
CA MET A 18 -3.65 -11.07 -4.47
C MET A 18 -2.82 -9.83 -4.11
N SER A 19 -1.67 -9.99 -3.42
CA SER A 19 -0.79 -8.84 -3.13
C SER A 19 -0.22 -8.22 -4.40
N ALA A 20 0.16 -9.05 -5.37
CA ALA A 20 0.76 -8.59 -6.62
C ALA A 20 -0.24 -7.83 -7.50
N ILE A 21 -1.49 -8.32 -7.59
CA ILE A 21 -2.56 -7.66 -8.35
C ILE A 21 -2.96 -6.35 -7.69
N THR A 22 -3.19 -6.33 -6.37
CA THR A 22 -3.54 -5.08 -5.66
C THR A 22 -2.45 -4.03 -5.87
N GLU A 23 -1.18 -4.39 -5.74
CA GLU A 23 -0.07 -3.45 -5.95
C GLU A 23 0.01 -2.95 -7.40
N TYR A 24 -0.10 -3.84 -8.39
CA TYR A 24 -0.12 -3.45 -9.80
C TYR A 24 -1.27 -2.48 -10.10
N ASN A 25 -2.50 -2.80 -9.65
CA ASN A 25 -3.67 -1.97 -9.89
C ASN A 25 -3.55 -0.61 -9.21
N SER A 26 -3.03 -0.54 -7.97
CA SER A 26 -2.80 0.73 -7.28
C SER A 26 -1.79 1.61 -8.02
N LEU A 27 -0.67 1.05 -8.49
CA LEU A 27 0.32 1.81 -9.25
C LEU A 27 -0.23 2.24 -10.62
N ALA A 28 -1.02 1.41 -11.29
CA ALA A 28 -1.67 1.77 -12.55
C ALA A 28 -2.69 2.90 -12.35
N TYR A 29 -3.50 2.83 -11.30
CA TYR A 29 -4.45 3.87 -10.94
C TYR A 29 -3.75 5.21 -10.68
N ILE A 30 -2.64 5.21 -9.93
CA ILE A 30 -1.83 6.42 -9.70
C ILE A 30 -1.25 6.93 -11.02
N GLN A 31 -0.70 6.05 -11.88
CA GLN A 31 -0.15 6.46 -13.17
C GLN A 31 -1.21 7.14 -14.06
N ASP A 32 -2.44 6.64 -14.05
CA ASP A 32 -3.52 7.16 -14.89
C ASP A 32 -4.12 8.47 -14.35
N HIS A 33 -4.23 8.62 -13.02
CA HIS A 33 -4.93 9.76 -12.41
C HIS A 33 -3.97 10.85 -11.87
N LEU A 34 -2.73 10.50 -11.54
CA LEU A 34 -1.66 11.40 -11.09
C LEU A 34 -0.32 11.06 -11.80
N PRO A 35 -0.21 11.28 -13.11
CA PRO A 35 0.96 10.85 -13.90
C PRO A 35 2.28 11.52 -13.49
N SER A 36 2.21 12.66 -12.79
CA SER A 36 3.37 13.39 -12.26
C SER A 36 3.78 12.96 -10.85
N PHE A 37 2.95 12.15 -10.17
CA PHE A 37 3.24 11.71 -8.82
C PHE A 37 4.48 10.80 -8.83
N PRO A 38 5.42 10.94 -7.87
CA PRO A 38 6.69 10.21 -7.86
C PRO A 38 6.53 8.76 -7.35
N ALA A 39 5.65 7.98 -7.97
CA ALA A 39 5.49 6.54 -7.73
C ALA A 39 6.12 5.72 -8.87
N PRO A 40 6.52 4.46 -8.59
CA PRO A 40 6.96 3.52 -9.62
C PRO A 40 5.88 3.33 -10.69
N LYS A 41 6.26 3.39 -11.97
CA LYS A 41 5.38 3.11 -13.11
C LYS A 41 5.34 1.59 -13.36
N PRO A 42 4.18 0.93 -13.28
CA PRO A 42 4.10 -0.50 -13.50
C PRO A 42 4.22 -0.82 -15.01
N TYR A 43 5.11 -1.73 -15.36
CA TYR A 43 5.30 -2.19 -16.74
C TYR A 43 4.58 -3.51 -17.04
N GLY A 44 4.30 -4.30 -16.00
CA GLY A 44 3.55 -5.53 -16.15
C GLY A 44 3.71 -6.48 -14.98
N LEU A 45 2.78 -7.44 -14.90
CA LEU A 45 2.76 -8.49 -13.89
C LEU A 45 2.82 -9.87 -14.55
N VAL A 46 3.86 -10.64 -14.23
CA VAL A 46 4.07 -12.00 -14.78
C VAL A 46 4.02 -13.03 -13.67
N ARG A 47 3.39 -14.18 -13.93
CA ARG A 47 3.43 -15.33 -13.01
C ARG A 47 4.52 -16.31 -13.43
N LEU A 48 5.42 -16.63 -12.52
CA LEU A 48 6.43 -17.68 -12.68
C LEU A 48 6.27 -18.73 -11.56
N GLY A 49 5.59 -19.83 -11.89
CA GLY A 49 5.22 -20.85 -10.91
C GLY A 49 4.33 -20.28 -9.79
N ASN A 50 4.87 -20.26 -8.56
CA ASN A 50 4.22 -19.72 -7.36
C ASN A 50 4.57 -18.25 -7.09
N PHE A 51 5.45 -17.65 -7.89
CA PHE A 51 5.88 -16.28 -7.75
C PHE A 51 5.16 -15.36 -8.73
N HIS A 52 4.93 -14.13 -8.30
CA HIS A 52 4.35 -13.07 -9.11
C HIS A 52 5.39 -11.94 -9.21
N LEU A 53 5.84 -11.67 -10.41
CA LEU A 53 6.92 -10.74 -10.76
C LEU A 53 6.28 -9.45 -11.28
N LEU A 54 6.31 -8.40 -10.47
CA LEU A 54 5.86 -7.06 -10.84
C LEU A 54 7.04 -6.26 -11.35
N PHE A 55 7.05 -5.94 -12.65
CA PHE A 55 8.04 -5.07 -13.28
C PHE A 55 7.59 -3.63 -13.18
N MET A 56 8.49 -2.74 -12.76
CA MET A 56 8.20 -1.32 -12.59
C MET A 56 9.44 -0.44 -12.73
N SER A 57 9.24 0.87 -12.90
CA SER A 57 10.33 1.83 -12.94
C SER A 57 11.10 1.88 -11.61
N LEU A 58 12.41 2.08 -11.68
CA LEU A 58 13.22 2.43 -10.52
C LEU A 58 12.98 3.91 -10.16
N ILE A 59 12.75 4.20 -8.88
CA ILE A 59 12.79 5.56 -8.35
C ILE A 59 14.19 5.78 -7.79
N PRO A 60 15.01 6.67 -8.39
CA PRO A 60 16.35 6.94 -7.89
C PRO A 60 16.26 7.72 -6.58
N GLY A 61 17.13 7.40 -5.64
CA GLY A 61 17.20 8.10 -4.37
C GLY A 61 17.80 7.26 -3.26
N GLN A 62 17.77 7.81 -2.05
CA GLN A 62 18.09 7.12 -0.82
C GLN A 62 16.82 7.02 0.02
N ASP A 63 16.62 5.87 0.64
CA ASP A 63 15.48 5.66 1.54
C ASP A 63 15.57 6.63 2.71
N LEU A 64 14.49 7.39 2.93
CA LEU A 64 14.44 8.39 3.99
C LEU A 64 14.72 7.76 5.36
N GLU A 65 14.26 6.53 5.60
CA GLU A 65 14.53 5.76 6.82
C GLU A 65 16.02 5.65 7.15
N HIS A 66 16.87 5.42 6.14
CA HIS A 66 18.31 5.26 6.33
C HIS A 66 19.01 6.58 6.59
N VAL A 67 18.62 7.64 5.88
CA VAL A 67 19.29 8.96 5.99
C VAL A 67 18.73 9.82 7.13
N TRP A 68 17.51 9.56 7.61
CA TRP A 68 16.83 10.37 8.64
C TRP A 68 17.65 10.61 9.92
N PRO A 69 18.39 9.62 10.46
CA PRO A 69 19.23 9.84 11.65
C PRO A 69 20.37 10.83 11.42
N GLU A 70 20.84 10.98 10.18
CA GLU A 70 21.98 11.85 9.80
C GLU A 70 21.53 13.29 9.51
N LEU A 71 20.23 13.51 9.31
CA LEU A 71 19.67 14.82 9.04
C LEU A 71 19.62 15.71 10.30
N ASN A 72 20.05 16.96 10.14
CA ASN A 72 19.86 17.98 11.17
C ASN A 72 18.41 18.49 11.21
N ASP A 73 18.10 19.28 12.24
CA ASP A 73 16.72 19.77 12.47
C ASP A 73 16.20 20.64 11.32
N ALA A 74 17.04 21.47 10.71
CA ALA A 74 16.66 22.30 9.59
C ALA A 74 16.33 21.46 8.34
N GLN A 75 17.09 20.39 8.08
CA GLN A 75 16.82 19.46 6.98
C GLN A 75 15.52 18.68 7.21
N LYS A 76 15.28 18.20 8.43
CA LYS A 76 14.02 17.53 8.80
C LYS A 76 12.82 18.49 8.64
N GLN A 77 12.94 19.72 9.13
CA GLN A 77 11.92 20.76 8.96
C GLN A 77 11.65 21.08 7.49
N ASN A 78 12.65 20.97 6.62
CA ASN A 78 12.50 21.18 5.18
C ASN A 78 11.81 20.01 4.46
N ILE A 79 11.99 18.76 4.92
CA ILE A 79 11.40 17.56 4.31
C ILE A 79 9.94 17.37 4.72
N SER A 80 9.57 17.68 5.96
CA SER A 80 8.21 17.52 6.47
C SER A 80 7.10 18.11 5.56
N PRO A 81 7.18 19.36 5.06
CA PRO A 81 6.16 19.90 4.17
C PRO A 81 6.12 19.18 2.81
N GLN A 82 7.25 18.68 2.30
CA GLN A 82 7.28 17.93 1.03
C GLN A 82 6.52 16.61 1.15
N ILE A 83 6.65 15.92 2.30
CA ILE A 83 5.87 14.70 2.58
C ILE A 83 4.38 15.04 2.71
N ASP A 84 4.03 16.14 3.37
CA ASP A 84 2.64 16.57 3.52
C ASP A 84 1.99 16.90 2.17
N GLU A 85 2.72 17.57 1.27
CA GLU A 85 2.29 17.85 -0.10
C GLU A 85 2.01 16.55 -0.87
N LEU A 86 2.93 15.58 -0.85
CA LEU A 86 2.75 14.28 -1.52
C LEU A 86 1.54 13.50 -0.97
N LEU A 87 1.37 13.49 0.35
CA LEU A 87 0.22 12.82 0.97
C LEU A 87 -1.10 13.54 0.67
N SER A 88 -1.08 14.87 0.60
CA SER A 88 -2.25 15.68 0.22
C SER A 88 -2.63 15.45 -1.23
N GLU A 89 -1.66 15.35 -2.14
CA GLU A 89 -1.90 15.02 -3.55
C GLU A 89 -2.52 13.63 -3.70
N LEU A 90 -1.98 12.60 -3.04
CA LEU A 90 -2.57 11.25 -3.04
C LEU A 90 -4.01 11.23 -2.51
N ARG A 91 -4.30 12.00 -1.44
CA ARG A 91 -5.65 12.08 -0.85
C ARG A 91 -6.63 12.90 -1.69
N SER A 92 -6.15 13.69 -2.65
CA SER A 92 -7.01 14.44 -3.58
C SER A 92 -7.69 13.53 -4.61
N LEU A 93 -7.18 12.32 -4.82
CA LEU A 93 -7.80 11.31 -5.67
C LEU A 93 -9.22 11.03 -5.19
N SER A 94 -10.19 11.14 -6.10
CA SER A 94 -11.54 10.72 -5.81
C SER A 94 -11.56 9.23 -5.48
N LEU A 95 -12.18 8.88 -4.36
CA LEU A 95 -12.59 7.50 -4.12
C LEU A 95 -13.61 7.15 -5.22
N PRO A 96 -13.38 6.11 -6.04
CA PRO A 96 -14.48 5.53 -6.77
C PRO A 96 -15.55 5.15 -5.73
N SER A 97 -16.83 5.32 -6.03
CA SER A 97 -17.98 5.17 -5.10
C SER A 97 -18.20 3.72 -4.63
N ALA A 98 -17.12 3.04 -4.28
CA ALA A 98 -16.98 1.63 -4.02
C ALA A 98 -16.74 1.40 -2.51
N PRO A 99 -16.95 0.17 -2.04
CA PRO A 99 -16.61 -0.21 -0.67
C PRO A 99 -15.13 0.06 -0.36
N LEU A 100 -14.82 0.32 0.91
CA LEU A 100 -13.44 0.43 1.39
C LEU A 100 -12.64 -0.81 1.03
N GLY A 101 -11.40 -0.58 0.57
CA GLY A 101 -10.53 -1.64 0.10
C GLY A 101 -9.48 -1.15 -0.90
N ASP A 102 -9.21 -1.96 -1.92
CA ASP A 102 -8.34 -1.58 -3.02
C ASP A 102 -9.09 -0.84 -4.15
N VAL A 103 -8.32 -0.31 -5.09
CA VAL A 103 -8.82 0.57 -6.17
C VAL A 103 -9.72 -0.14 -7.19
N GLU A 104 -9.73 -1.48 -7.21
CA GLU A 104 -10.56 -2.31 -8.11
C GLU A 104 -11.67 -3.04 -7.34
N GLY A 105 -12.03 -2.54 -6.14
CA GLY A 105 -13.11 -3.11 -5.32
C GLY A 105 -12.73 -4.37 -4.56
N GLY A 106 -11.45 -4.73 -4.50
CA GLY A 106 -10.94 -5.75 -3.59
C GLY A 106 -11.10 -5.30 -2.14
N GLY A 107 -11.37 -6.23 -1.23
CA GLY A 107 -11.70 -5.89 0.16
C GLY A 107 -10.52 -5.44 1.04
N CYS A 108 -10.84 -4.80 2.16
CA CYS A 108 -9.95 -4.57 3.30
C CYS A 108 -9.26 -5.85 3.80
N LYS A 109 -7.97 -5.73 4.12
CA LYS A 109 -7.14 -6.82 4.63
C LYS A 109 -6.67 -6.49 6.05
N ASP A 110 -6.83 -7.44 6.96
CA ASP A 110 -6.21 -7.38 8.29
C ASP A 110 -5.11 -8.44 8.37
N ILE A 111 -3.89 -8.00 8.63
CA ILE A 111 -2.68 -8.86 8.67
C ILE A 111 -2.03 -8.93 10.06
N ARG A 112 -2.68 -8.41 11.11
CA ARG A 112 -2.10 -8.33 12.47
C ARG A 112 -1.86 -9.68 13.16
N ARG A 113 -2.63 -10.73 12.81
CA ARG A 113 -2.45 -12.11 13.33
C ARG A 113 -2.35 -13.12 12.19
N THR A 114 -3.46 -13.27 11.48
CA THR A 114 -3.57 -14.04 10.24
C THR A 114 -4.22 -13.15 9.20
N MET A 115 -3.88 -13.33 7.93
CA MET A 115 -4.49 -12.57 6.84
C MET A 115 -5.99 -12.87 6.79
N ARG A 116 -6.81 -11.84 7.04
CA ARG A 116 -8.26 -11.87 6.87
C ARG A 116 -8.66 -10.86 5.82
N VAL A 117 -9.65 -11.19 5.01
CA VAL A 117 -10.29 -10.28 4.06
C VAL A 117 -11.76 -10.18 4.43
N ASN A 118 -12.34 -8.99 4.39
CA ASN A 118 -13.76 -8.81 4.64
C ASN A 118 -14.59 -9.62 3.61
N SER A 119 -15.58 -10.35 4.11
CA SER A 119 -16.49 -11.13 3.26
C SER A 119 -17.67 -10.32 2.72
N LYS A 120 -17.91 -9.14 3.30
CA LYS A 120 -18.98 -8.22 2.93
C LYS A 120 -18.38 -6.84 2.65
N PRO A 121 -18.94 -6.06 1.72
CA PRO A 121 -18.58 -4.65 1.52
C PRO A 121 -18.51 -3.89 2.84
N ILE A 122 -17.51 -3.02 2.99
CA ILE A 122 -17.37 -2.09 4.10
C ILE A 122 -17.61 -0.69 3.53
N LEU A 123 -18.68 -0.02 3.97
CA LEU A 123 -19.13 1.26 3.43
C LEU A 123 -18.95 2.40 4.44
N ASP A 124 -18.81 2.08 5.71
CA ASP A 124 -18.75 3.03 6.81
C ASP A 124 -17.80 2.56 7.93
N LEU A 125 -17.63 3.42 8.94
CA LEU A 125 -16.77 3.16 10.08
C LEU A 125 -17.27 1.99 10.94
N GLU A 126 -18.58 1.83 11.10
CA GLU A 126 -19.17 0.77 11.93
C GLU A 126 -18.86 -0.60 11.33
N GLN A 127 -19.07 -0.77 10.03
CA GLN A 127 -18.73 -1.99 9.29
C GLN A 127 -17.22 -2.27 9.29
N PHE A 128 -16.38 -1.23 9.27
CA PHE A 128 -14.93 -1.38 9.37
C PHE A 128 -14.52 -1.88 10.76
N GLN A 129 -15.08 -1.29 11.81
CA GLN A 129 -14.87 -1.72 13.19
C GLN A 129 -15.35 -3.16 13.39
N ASP A 130 -16.54 -3.50 12.90
CA ASP A 130 -17.06 -4.87 12.91
C ASP A 130 -16.09 -5.84 12.23
N PHE A 131 -15.52 -5.51 11.07
CA PHE A 131 -14.53 -6.37 10.42
C PHE A 131 -13.26 -6.56 11.28
N VAL A 132 -12.70 -5.47 11.79
CA VAL A 132 -11.51 -5.45 12.65
C VAL A 132 -11.75 -6.31 13.90
N PHE A 133 -12.89 -6.12 14.56
CA PHE A 133 -13.23 -6.75 15.83
C PHE A 133 -14.00 -8.07 15.71
N ALA A 134 -14.51 -8.47 14.55
CA ALA A 134 -15.19 -9.78 14.36
C ALA A 134 -14.25 -10.97 14.60
N GLY A 135 -12.93 -10.74 14.54
CA GLY A 135 -11.91 -11.70 14.97
C GLY A 135 -11.93 -11.97 16.48
N SER A 136 -12.67 -11.19 17.27
CA SER A 136 -12.86 -11.35 18.73
C SER A 136 -13.48 -12.69 19.14
N LYS A 137 -14.11 -13.42 18.23
CA LYS A 137 -14.51 -14.83 18.51
C LYS A 137 -13.31 -15.76 18.71
N ILE A 138 -12.11 -15.35 18.30
CA ILE A 138 -10.83 -16.05 18.46
C ILE A 138 -9.88 -15.28 19.40
N ASN A 139 -10.12 -13.98 19.61
CA ASN A 139 -9.21 -13.12 20.36
C ASN A 139 -9.66 -12.93 21.82
N SER A 140 -8.72 -12.93 22.75
CA SER A 140 -9.01 -12.62 24.16
C SER A 140 -9.56 -11.19 24.31
N ALA A 141 -10.29 -10.95 25.40
CA ALA A 141 -10.75 -9.61 25.76
C ALA A 141 -9.60 -8.58 25.77
N ILE A 142 -8.45 -8.98 26.32
CA ILE A 142 -7.20 -8.17 26.36
C ILE A 142 -6.77 -7.73 24.97
N TYR A 143 -6.82 -8.61 23.97
CA TYR A 143 -6.42 -8.25 22.60
C TYR A 143 -7.43 -7.30 21.95
N THR A 144 -8.71 -7.42 22.30
CA THR A 144 -9.74 -6.50 21.80
C THR A 144 -9.58 -5.11 22.42
N GLU A 145 -9.21 -5.03 23.71
CA GLU A 145 -8.87 -3.76 24.38
C GLU A 145 -7.62 -3.10 23.78
N LEU A 146 -6.57 -3.85 23.46
CA LEU A 146 -5.37 -3.32 22.81
C LEU A 146 -5.66 -2.61 21.48
N LEU A 147 -6.73 -3.00 20.79
CA LEU A 147 -7.10 -2.48 19.47
C LEU A 147 -8.07 -1.28 19.52
N ARG A 148 -8.55 -0.90 20.71
CA ARG A 148 -9.42 0.26 20.93
C ARG A 148 -8.58 1.47 21.34
#